data_AF-S0FJV5-F1
#
_entry.id   AF-S0FJV5-F1
#
_cell.length_a   1.000
_cell.length_b   1.000
_cell.length_c   1.000
_cell.angle_alpha   90.00
_cell.angle_beta   90.00
_cell.angle_gamma   90.00
#
_symmetry.space_group_name_H-M   'P 1'
#
loop_
_entity.id
_entity.type
_entity.pdbx_description
1 polymer ?
#
loop_
_entity_poly.entity_id
_entity_poly.type
_entity_poly.pdbx_seq_one_letter_code
_entity_poly.pdbx_strand_id
1 'polypeptide(L)'
;MRRFRKIIVDKIEYKWLFRYDDYDYINYPYLLIVMNSRQKATLNINFPIKEHFMLNNGLPATIQGNKVSINLNQPAYISQIIHQCRENGESFEQDGYKYLNGLEVLKEMGYEIDPIYLKI
;
A
#
# COMPACT_ATOMS: atom_id res chain seq x y z
N MET A 1 -7.26 10.49 -14.78
CA MET A 1 -8.16 9.32 -14.86
C MET A 1 -7.88 8.38 -13.69
N ARG A 2 -8.93 7.98 -12.95
CA ARG A 2 -8.85 7.00 -11.85
C ARG A 2 -8.76 5.62 -12.51
N ARG A 3 -7.56 5.04 -12.63
CA ARG A 3 -7.40 3.75 -13.32
C ARG A 3 -6.46 2.84 -12.56
N PHE A 4 -6.95 1.63 -12.29
CA PHE A 4 -6.12 0.53 -11.83
C PHE A 4 -4.98 0.27 -12.81
N ARG A 5 -3.77 0.15 -12.27
CA ARG A 5 -2.57 -0.26 -12.98
C ARG A 5 -2.39 -1.76 -12.82
N LYS A 6 -1.82 -2.43 -13.82
CA LYS A 6 -1.54 -3.86 -13.77
C LYS A 6 -0.13 -4.11 -13.25
N ILE A 7 0.05 -5.21 -12.53
CA ILE A 7 1.35 -5.72 -12.10
C ILE A 7 1.30 -7.25 -12.04
N ILE A 8 2.41 -7.92 -12.32
CA ILE A 8 2.57 -9.36 -12.14
C ILE A 8 3.56 -9.57 -11.00
N VAL A 9 3.16 -10.33 -9.98
CA VAL A 9 4.00 -10.68 -8.83
C VAL A 9 3.93 -12.19 -8.68
N ASP A 10 5.10 -12.85 -8.69
CA ASP A 10 5.23 -14.31 -8.63
C ASP A 10 4.30 -15.08 -9.59
N LYS A 11 4.23 -14.62 -10.85
CA LYS A 11 3.39 -15.17 -11.93
C LYS A 11 1.87 -15.00 -11.72
N ILE A 12 1.43 -14.24 -10.72
CA ILE A 12 0.02 -13.91 -10.49
C ILE A 12 -0.24 -12.46 -10.94
N GLU A 13 -1.30 -12.25 -11.72
CA GLU A 13 -1.70 -10.92 -12.17
C GLU A 13 -2.54 -10.20 -11.11
N TYR A 14 -2.13 -8.99 -10.78
CA TYR A 14 -2.83 -8.07 -9.89
C TYR A 14 -3.15 -6.76 -10.60
N LYS A 15 -4.13 -6.06 -10.05
CA LYS A 15 -4.46 -4.68 -10.34
C LYS A 15 -4.29 -3.88 -9.07
N TRP A 16 -3.71 -2.69 -9.15
CA TRP A 16 -3.56 -1.82 -8.00
C TRP A 16 -3.94 -0.37 -8.29
N LEU A 17 -4.38 0.34 -7.26
CA LEU A 17 -4.79 1.74 -7.33
C LEU A 17 -4.43 2.44 -6.01
N PHE A 18 -3.53 3.42 -6.08
CA PHE A 18 -3.18 4.27 -4.94
C PHE A 18 -3.96 5.59 -4.99
N ARG A 19 -4.57 5.99 -3.86
CA ARG A 19 -5.52 7.11 -3.75
C ARG A 19 -5.43 7.79 -2.38
N TYR A 20 -6.15 8.88 -2.30
CA TYR A 20 -6.54 9.61 -1.11
C TYR A 20 -8.04 9.89 -1.30
N ASP A 21 -8.81 9.88 -0.22
CA ASP A 21 -10.22 10.25 -0.31
C ASP A 21 -10.30 11.74 -0.64
N ASP A 22 -10.96 12.05 -1.74
CA ASP A 22 -10.98 13.38 -2.34
C ASP A 22 -12.07 14.28 -1.75
N TYR A 23 -12.92 13.74 -0.87
CA TYR A 23 -14.06 14.49 -0.34
C TYR A 23 -13.67 15.48 0.76
N ASP A 24 -12.72 15.13 1.65
CA ASP A 24 -12.44 15.94 2.84
C ASP A 24 -10.95 16.28 3.07
N TYR A 25 -9.99 15.85 2.23
CA TYR A 25 -8.52 15.99 2.46
C TYR A 25 -8.00 15.44 3.80
N ILE A 26 -8.89 14.93 4.67
CA ILE A 26 -8.64 14.46 6.04
C ILE A 26 -8.39 12.95 6.05
N ASN A 27 -8.88 12.23 5.04
CA ASN A 27 -8.78 10.77 4.98
C ASN A 27 -7.41 10.29 4.55
N TYR A 28 -7.07 9.11 5.07
CA TYR A 28 -5.77 8.49 4.89
C TYR A 28 -5.53 8.09 3.43
N PRO A 29 -4.32 8.29 2.89
CA PRO A 29 -3.95 7.66 1.63
C PRO A 29 -4.14 6.15 1.75
N TYR A 30 -4.63 5.51 0.69
CA TYR A 30 -4.92 4.10 0.68
C TYR A 30 -4.53 3.45 -0.65
N LEU A 31 -4.16 2.18 -0.56
CA LEU A 31 -3.80 1.32 -1.69
C LEU A 31 -4.84 0.21 -1.81
N LEU A 32 -5.48 0.14 -2.97
CA LEU A 32 -6.32 -1.00 -3.35
C LEU A 32 -5.49 -2.00 -4.15
N ILE A 33 -5.55 -3.28 -3.79
CA ILE A 33 -4.96 -4.39 -4.56
C ILE A 33 -6.05 -5.42 -4.82
N VAL A 34 -6.19 -5.79 -6.09
CA VAL A 34 -7.17 -6.77 -6.57
C VAL A 34 -6.43 -7.85 -7.34
N MET A 35 -6.62 -9.11 -6.97
CA MET A 35 -6.11 -10.25 -7.74
C MET A 35 -7.00 -10.46 -8.97
N ASN A 36 -6.41 -10.55 -10.17
CA ASN A 36 -7.21 -10.54 -11.41
C ASN A 36 -8.13 -11.77 -11.56
N SER A 37 -7.71 -12.92 -11.00
CA SER A 37 -8.52 -14.15 -10.96
C SER A 37 -9.69 -14.09 -9.96
N ARG A 38 -9.69 -13.15 -9.02
CA ARG A 38 -10.73 -12.97 -7.99
C ARG A 38 -11.06 -11.50 -7.80
N GLN A 39 -11.69 -10.90 -8.81
CA GLN A 39 -11.93 -9.45 -8.89
C GLN A 39 -12.86 -8.88 -7.80
N LYS A 40 -13.58 -9.74 -7.07
CA LYS A 40 -14.48 -9.34 -5.98
C LYS A 40 -13.78 -9.19 -4.63
N ALA A 41 -12.58 -9.75 -4.47
CA ALA A 41 -11.78 -9.63 -3.26
C ALA A 41 -10.75 -8.51 -3.43
N THR A 42 -10.78 -7.51 -2.54
CA THR A 42 -9.89 -6.36 -2.59
C THR A 42 -9.19 -6.18 -1.24
N LEU A 43 -7.86 -6.10 -1.25
CA LEU A 43 -7.14 -5.54 -0.11
C LEU A 43 -7.23 -4.03 -0.16
N ASN A 44 -7.67 -3.42 0.93
CA ASN A 44 -7.71 -1.98 1.14
C ASN A 44 -6.73 -1.62 2.26
N ILE A 45 -5.58 -1.09 1.88
CA ILE A 45 -4.46 -0.83 2.78
C ILE A 45 -4.40 0.67 3.05
N ASN A 46 -4.74 1.08 4.28
CA ASN A 46 -4.77 2.48 4.70
C ASN A 46 -3.45 2.90 5.34
N PHE A 47 -2.95 4.09 5.00
CA PHE A 47 -1.69 4.63 5.52
C PHE A 47 -1.96 5.87 6.37
N PRO A 48 -2.06 5.76 7.70
CA PRO A 48 -2.32 6.88 8.59
C PRO A 48 -1.12 7.84 8.77
N ILE A 49 -0.82 8.60 7.72
CA ILE A 49 0.23 9.64 7.70
C ILE A 49 -0.36 11.05 7.70
N LYS A 50 0.41 12.02 8.21
CA LYS A 50 -0.03 13.43 8.33
C LYS A 50 -0.21 14.08 6.97
N GLU A 51 0.78 13.95 6.10
CA GLU A 51 0.82 14.58 4.78
C GLU A 51 0.51 13.54 3.69
N HIS A 52 -0.73 13.56 3.21
CA HIS A 52 -1.26 12.54 2.28
C HIS A 52 -0.48 12.42 0.96
N PHE A 53 0.21 13.48 0.51
CA PHE A 53 0.99 13.47 -0.73
C PHE A 53 2.37 12.83 -0.59
N MET A 54 2.86 12.55 0.62
CA MET A 54 4.21 12.00 0.81
C MET A 54 4.38 10.66 0.09
N LEU A 55 3.38 9.78 0.10
CA LEU A 55 3.46 8.50 -0.62
C LEU A 55 3.37 8.64 -2.15
N ASN A 56 3.07 9.83 -2.69
CA ASN A 56 3.22 10.15 -4.13
C ASN A 56 4.61 10.68 -4.48
N ASN A 57 5.20 11.48 -3.58
CA ASN A 57 6.44 12.21 -3.82
C ASN A 57 7.66 11.51 -3.23
N GLY A 58 7.43 10.51 -2.37
CA GLY A 58 8.45 9.80 -1.61
C GLY A 58 8.36 10.08 -0.11
N LEU A 59 7.75 9.16 0.65
CA LEU A 59 7.72 9.19 2.11
C LEU A 59 9.11 8.80 2.64
N PRO A 60 9.78 9.67 3.41
CA PRO A 60 11.07 9.34 4.00
C PRO A 60 10.96 8.17 4.98
N ALA A 61 11.83 7.19 4.82
CA ALA A 61 11.94 6.04 5.70
C ALA A 61 13.39 5.53 5.76
N THR A 62 13.66 4.61 6.67
CA THR A 62 14.91 3.87 6.76
C THR A 62 14.63 2.38 6.63
N ILE A 63 15.49 1.65 5.92
CA ILE A 63 15.48 0.18 5.91
C ILE A 63 16.91 -0.32 6.04
N GLN A 64 17.16 -1.15 7.07
CA GLN A 64 18.51 -1.67 7.39
C GLN A 64 19.58 -0.55 7.47
N GLY A 65 19.23 0.59 8.08
CA GLY A 65 20.12 1.75 8.22
C GLY A 65 20.25 2.64 6.97
N ASN A 66 19.67 2.25 5.83
CA ASN A 66 19.71 3.04 4.59
C ASN A 66 18.47 3.93 4.46
N LYS A 67 18.69 5.21 4.13
CA LYS A 67 17.62 6.15 3.83
C LYS A 67 16.98 5.81 2.49
N VAL A 68 15.66 5.71 2.49
CA VAL A 68 14.84 5.39 1.31
C VAL A 68 13.63 6.31 1.24
N SER A 69 13.00 6.35 0.07
CA SER A 69 11.87 7.23 -0.21
C SER A 69 10.74 6.41 -0.81
N ILE A 70 9.75 6.07 0.01
CA ILE A 70 8.66 5.15 -0.34
C ILE A 70 7.66 5.88 -1.23
N ASN A 71 7.46 5.38 -2.44
CA ASN A 71 6.54 5.97 -3.41
C ASN A 71 5.59 4.93 -3.97
N LEU A 72 4.33 4.97 -3.53
CA LEU A 72 3.31 4.02 -3.94
C LEU A 72 2.84 4.23 -5.38
N ASN A 73 3.33 5.24 -6.11
CA ASN A 73 3.18 5.27 -7.58
C ASN A 73 4.14 4.32 -8.29
N GLN A 74 5.21 3.86 -7.64
CA GLN A 74 6.21 3.00 -8.24
C GLN A 74 5.85 1.53 -8.05
N PRO A 75 5.83 0.71 -9.12
CA PRO A 75 5.41 -0.68 -9.05
C PRO A 75 6.32 -1.55 -8.17
N ALA A 76 7.58 -1.16 -7.95
CA ALA A 76 8.50 -1.91 -7.09
C ALA A 76 7.98 -2.02 -5.65
N TYR A 77 7.56 -0.91 -5.04
CA TYR A 77 6.97 -0.91 -3.69
C TYR A 77 5.66 -1.68 -3.64
N ILE A 78 4.84 -1.59 -4.70
CA ILE A 78 3.59 -2.35 -4.78
C ILE A 78 3.87 -3.86 -4.83
N SER A 79 4.88 -4.29 -5.59
CA SER A 79 5.28 -5.70 -5.64
C SER A 79 5.71 -6.21 -4.27
N GLN A 80 6.50 -5.43 -3.53
CA GLN A 80 6.96 -5.79 -2.19
C GLN A 80 5.79 -5.89 -1.20
N ILE A 81 4.85 -4.93 -1.23
CA ILE A 81 3.64 -4.97 -0.39
C ILE A 81 2.80 -6.21 -0.71
N ILE A 82 2.60 -6.55 -1.99
CA ILE A 82 1.86 -7.75 -2.38
C ILE A 82 2.55 -9.01 -1.84
N HIS A 83 3.88 -9.08 -1.91
CA HIS A 83 4.65 -10.19 -1.37
C HIS A 83 4.44 -10.31 0.14
N GLN A 84 4.61 -9.22 0.89
CA GLN A 84 4.43 -9.21 2.34
C GLN A 84 3.02 -9.65 2.74
N CYS A 85 1.98 -9.11 2.10
CA CYS A 85 0.61 -9.50 2.38
C CYS A 85 0.42 -11.02 2.19
N ARG A 86 0.99 -11.60 1.12
CA ARG A 86 0.90 -13.05 0.90
C ARG A 86 1.65 -13.86 1.95
N GLU A 87 2.83 -13.41 2.39
CA GLU A 87 3.60 -14.05 3.46
C GLU A 87 2.82 -14.06 4.79
N ASN A 88 2.07 -12.99 5.06
CA ASN A 88 1.20 -12.88 6.22
C ASN A 88 -0.09 -13.72 6.09
N GLY A 89 -0.28 -14.44 4.99
CA GLY A 89 -1.50 -15.24 4.75
C GLY A 89 -2.72 -14.41 4.35
N GLU A 90 -2.53 -13.18 3.88
CA GLU A 90 -3.62 -12.33 3.43
C GLU A 90 -4.34 -12.96 2.23
N SER A 91 -5.51 -13.53 2.51
CA SER A 91 -6.33 -14.21 1.52
C SER A 91 -7.07 -13.21 0.65
N PHE A 92 -6.77 -13.19 -0.65
CA PHE A 92 -7.61 -12.55 -1.68
C PHE A 92 -8.85 -13.40 -2.02
N GLU A 93 -9.40 -14.12 -1.03
CA GLU A 93 -10.38 -15.18 -1.24
C GLU A 93 -11.81 -14.79 -0.88
N GLN A 94 -11.98 -13.84 0.04
CA GLN A 94 -13.28 -13.37 0.50
C GLN A 94 -13.75 -12.18 -0.34
N ASP A 95 -14.99 -12.24 -0.83
CA ASP A 95 -15.65 -11.13 -1.51
C ASP A 95 -15.73 -9.89 -0.58
N GLY A 96 -15.48 -8.71 -1.14
CA GLY A 96 -15.51 -7.44 -0.43
C GLY A 96 -14.11 -6.85 -0.17
N TYR A 97 -14.05 -5.93 0.80
CA TYR A 97 -12.83 -5.27 1.21
C TYR A 97 -12.27 -5.90 2.47
N LYS A 98 -11.01 -6.33 2.42
CA LYS A 98 -10.21 -6.63 3.61
C LYS A 98 -9.33 -5.44 3.92
N TYR A 99 -9.52 -4.86 5.11
CA TYR A 99 -8.82 -3.65 5.52
C TYR A 99 -7.52 -3.98 6.25
N LEU A 100 -6.44 -3.29 5.88
CA LEU A 100 -5.12 -3.45 6.49
C LEU A 100 -4.53 -2.09 6.88
N ASN A 101 -3.67 -2.09 7.89
CA ASN A 101 -2.86 -0.94 8.26
C ASN A 101 -1.53 -0.98 7.48
N GLY A 102 -1.35 -0.05 6.56
CA GLY A 102 -0.17 0.06 5.72
C GLY A 102 1.11 0.41 6.47
N LEU A 103 1.04 1.06 7.64
CA LEU A 103 2.22 1.30 8.47
C LEU A 103 2.73 0.01 9.10
N GLU A 104 1.84 -0.87 9.56
CA GLU A 104 2.23 -2.18 10.09
C GLU A 104 2.81 -3.06 8.98
N VAL A 105 2.21 -3.07 7.78
CA VAL A 105 2.76 -3.80 6.62
C VAL A 105 4.18 -3.29 6.28
N LEU A 106 4.40 -1.97 6.25
CA LEU A 106 5.72 -1.40 5.98
C LEU A 106 6.72 -1.76 7.10
N LYS A 107 6.28 -1.75 8.36
CA LYS A 107 7.12 -2.13 9.50
C LYS A 107 7.52 -3.61 9.47
N GLU A 108 6.60 -4.50 9.09
CA GLU A 108 6.88 -5.93 8.89
C GLU A 108 7.88 -6.17 7.74
N MET A 109 7.82 -5.33 6.70
CA MET A 109 8.83 -5.28 5.63
C MET A 109 10.18 -4.70 6.08
N GLY A 110 10.30 -4.25 7.34
CA GLY A 110 11.53 -3.71 7.93
C GLY A 110 11.73 -2.20 7.72
N TYR A 111 10.71 -1.47 7.27
CA TYR A 111 10.78 -0.01 7.15
C TYR A 111 10.53 0.67 8.50
N GLU A 112 11.37 1.65 8.79
CA GLU A 112 11.22 2.56 9.92
C GLU A 112 10.80 3.94 9.40
N ILE A 113 9.68 4.45 9.91
CA ILE A 113 9.13 5.76 9.54
C ILE A 113 9.17 6.64 10.78
N ASP A 114 9.72 7.85 10.63
CA ASP A 114 9.80 8.80 11.74
C ASP A 114 8.38 9.18 12.23
N PRO A 115 8.12 9.15 13.55
CA PRO A 115 6.84 9.56 14.14
C PRO A 115 6.34 10.94 13.70
N ILE A 116 7.23 11.85 13.27
CA ILE A 116 6.83 13.16 12.74
C ILE A 116 5.86 13.05 11.57
N TYR A 117 5.96 11.98 10.76
CA TYR A 117 5.12 11.74 9.59
C TYR A 117 3.82 10.99 9.89
N LEU A 118 3.67 10.43 11.09
CA LEU A 118 2.55 9.56 11.46
C LEU A 118 1.41 10.35 12.10
N LYS A 119 0.15 10.01 11.80
CA LYS A 119 -1.01 10.50 12.56
C LYS A 119 -1.15 9.59 13.80
N ILE A 120 -0.47 9.96 14.89
CA ILE A 120 -0.54 9.31 16.21
C ILE A 120 -1.78 9.82 16.95
#